data_AF-M7YMI8-F1
#
_entry.id   AF-M7YMI8-F1
#
_cell.length_a   1.000
_cell.length_b   1.000
_cell.length_c   1.000
_cell.angle_alpha   90.00
_cell.angle_beta   90.00
_cell.angle_gamma   90.00
#
_symmetry.space_group_name_H-M   'P 1'
#
loop_
_entity.id
_entity.type
_entity.pdbx_description
1 polymer ?
#
loop_
_entity_poly.entity_id
_entity_poly.type
_entity_poly.pdbx_seq_one_letter_code
_entity_poly.pdbx_strand_id
1 'polypeptide(L)'
;MDIGVVSASDYLRRFCSRLGLGNQEVRDAQEAVRRLEERLDVRRNPESIAAAVIYMVVQRAGATNSNSAVKDVSVATGVAEGTIKEAHKDLTPHAHMLFAPPVTAHDIINPLLQA
;
A
#
# COMPACT_ATOMS: atom_id res chain seq x y z
N MET A 1 -29.02 5.23 -6.28
CA MET A 1 -27.78 4.42 -6.23
C MET A 1 -26.65 5.42 -6.26
N ASP A 2 -26.10 5.76 -5.10
CA ASP A 2 -24.78 6.38 -5.06
C ASP A 2 -23.81 5.37 -5.67
N ILE A 3 -23.43 5.58 -6.91
CA ILE A 3 -22.30 4.87 -7.51
C ILE A 3 -21.08 5.43 -6.78
N GLY A 4 -20.83 4.89 -5.58
CA GLY A 4 -19.75 5.32 -4.72
C GLY A 4 -18.45 5.27 -5.49
N VAL A 5 -17.65 6.34 -5.38
CA VAL A 5 -16.33 6.42 -5.99
C VAL A 5 -15.55 5.18 -5.55
N VAL A 6 -15.12 4.35 -6.50
CA VAL A 6 -14.33 3.16 -6.21
C VAL A 6 -12.98 3.61 -5.65
N SER A 7 -12.67 3.18 -4.42
CA SER A 7 -11.44 3.53 -3.71
C SER A 7 -10.35 2.48 -3.97
N ALA A 8 -9.09 2.82 -3.68
CA ALA A 8 -8.02 1.84 -3.78
C ALA A 8 -8.21 0.71 -2.76
N SER A 9 -8.83 1.03 -1.62
CA SER A 9 -9.12 0.10 -0.52
C SER A 9 -10.05 -1.05 -0.95
N ASP A 10 -10.98 -0.80 -1.89
CA ASP A 10 -11.94 -1.79 -2.37
C ASP A 10 -11.28 -2.96 -3.12
N TYR A 11 -10.12 -2.73 -3.72
CA TYR A 11 -9.38 -3.74 -4.47
C TYR A 11 -8.50 -4.64 -3.59
N LEU A 12 -8.03 -4.13 -2.46
CA LEU A 12 -6.96 -4.74 -1.66
C LEU A 12 -7.30 -6.17 -1.21
N ARG A 13 -8.52 -6.39 -0.68
CA ARG A 13 -8.93 -7.71 -0.19
C ARG A 13 -8.81 -8.79 -1.26
N ARG A 14 -9.27 -8.49 -2.48
CA ARG A 14 -9.26 -9.43 -3.61
C ARG A 14 -7.84 -9.68 -4.10
N PHE A 15 -7.04 -8.63 -4.24
CA PHE A 15 -5.68 -8.72 -4.75
C PHE A 15 -4.74 -9.43 -3.78
N CYS A 16 -4.80 -9.08 -2.49
CA CYS A 16 -4.00 -9.74 -1.46
C CYS A 16 -4.34 -11.24 -1.34
N SER A 17 -5.62 -11.61 -1.48
CA SER A 17 -6.03 -13.02 -1.48
C SER A 17 -5.44 -13.79 -2.68
N ARG A 18 -5.38 -13.19 -3.86
CA ARG A 18 -4.77 -13.81 -5.06
C ARG A 18 -3.27 -14.04 -4.91
N LEU A 19 -2.60 -13.18 -4.14
CA LEU A 19 -1.17 -13.26 -3.87
C LEU A 19 -0.83 -14.14 -2.66
N GLY A 20 -1.84 -14.72 -1.99
CA GLY A 20 -1.62 -15.53 -0.79
C GLY A 20 -1.08 -14.74 0.40
N LEU A 21 -1.32 -13.42 0.44
CA LEU A 21 -0.86 -12.57 1.53
C LEU A 21 -1.61 -12.85 2.82
N GLY A 22 -0.89 -12.82 3.94
CA GLY A 22 -1.43 -13.03 5.26
C GLY A 22 -2.22 -11.83 5.78
N ASN A 23 -2.84 -12.02 6.95
CA ASN A 23 -3.67 -11.00 7.56
C ASN A 23 -2.89 -9.73 7.93
N GLN A 24 -1.60 -9.84 8.25
CA GLN A 24 -0.79 -8.67 8.59
C GLN A 24 -0.52 -7.82 7.35
N GLU A 25 -0.12 -8.45 6.24
CA GLU A 25 0.12 -7.79 4.97
C GLU A 25 -1.14 -7.11 4.42
N VAL A 26 -2.31 -7.75 4.57
CA VAL A 26 -3.60 -7.15 4.21
C VAL A 26 -3.87 -5.89 5.03
N ARG A 27 -3.65 -5.93 6.35
CA ARG A 27 -3.85 -4.77 7.23
C ARG A 27 -2.88 -3.64 6.88
N ASP A 28 -1.62 -3.96 6.64
CA ASP A 28 -0.59 -2.98 6.29
C ASP A 28 -0.93 -2.29 4.97
N ALA A 29 -1.43 -3.03 3.97
CA ALA A 29 -1.87 -2.47 2.71
C ALA A 29 -3.08 -1.53 2.88
N GLN A 30 -4.08 -1.95 3.67
CA GLN A 30 -5.28 -1.16 3.93
C GLN A 30 -4.96 0.16 4.62
N GLU A 31 -4.12 0.09 5.65
CA GLU A 31 -3.74 1.28 6.40
C GLU A 31 -2.86 2.22 5.57
N ALA A 32 -1.96 1.67 4.73
CA ALA A 32 -1.17 2.47 3.80
C ALA A 32 -2.06 3.22 2.78
N VAL A 33 -3.04 2.56 2.17
CA VAL A 33 -3.99 3.22 1.26
C VAL A 33 -4.80 4.28 2.00
N ARG A 34 -5.31 3.97 3.19
CA ARG A 34 -6.06 4.93 4.00
C ARG A 34 -5.25 6.21 4.26
N ARG A 35 -4.00 6.06 4.71
CA ARG A 35 -3.11 7.21 4.97
C ARG A 35 -2.76 7.98 3.71
N LEU A 36 -2.64 7.28 2.58
CA LEU A 36 -2.47 7.91 1.27
C LEU A 36 -3.66 8.80 0.95
N GLU A 37 -4.88 8.26 1.01
CA GLU A 37 -6.13 8.97 0.69
C GLU A 37 -6.40 10.14 1.66
N GLU A 38 -6.00 10.01 2.92
CA GLU A 38 -6.15 11.08 3.92
C GLU A 38 -5.11 12.22 3.79
N ARG A 39 -3.90 11.92 3.28
CA ARG A 39 -2.74 12.84 3.41
C ARG A 39 -2.12 13.27 2.09
N LEU A 40 -2.46 12.63 0.98
CA LEU A 40 -1.89 12.90 -0.34
C LEU A 40 -2.98 13.01 -1.41
N ASP A 41 -2.92 14.07 -2.22
CA ASP A 41 -3.72 14.18 -3.43
C ASP A 41 -3.02 13.41 -4.58
N VAL A 42 -3.27 12.11 -4.66
CA VAL A 42 -2.65 11.26 -5.68
C VAL A 42 -3.56 11.14 -6.90
N ARG A 43 -3.14 11.77 -8.00
CA ARG A 43 -3.84 11.74 -9.30
C ARG A 43 -3.53 10.49 -10.12
N ARG A 44 -3.81 9.30 -9.57
CA ARG A 44 -3.70 8.02 -10.28
C ARG A 44 -4.97 7.21 -10.12
N ASN A 45 -5.19 6.28 -11.06
CA ASN A 45 -6.28 5.31 -10.95
C ASN A 45 -6.16 4.52 -9.62
N PRO A 46 -7.22 4.45 -8.80
CA PRO A 46 -7.27 3.68 -7.56
C PRO A 46 -6.74 2.24 -7.66
N GLU A 47 -6.98 1.56 -8.79
CA GLU A 47 -6.48 0.20 -9.02
C GLU A 47 -4.94 0.16 -9.11
N SER A 48 -4.34 1.16 -9.78
CA SER A 48 -2.88 1.28 -9.87
C SER A 48 -2.25 1.60 -8.52
N ILE A 49 -2.94 2.40 -7.70
CA ILE A 49 -2.53 2.68 -6.32
C ILE A 49 -2.58 1.42 -5.46
N ALA A 50 -3.68 0.67 -5.52
CA ALA A 50 -3.81 -0.60 -4.82
C ALA A 50 -2.68 -1.57 -5.20
N ALA A 51 -2.40 -1.72 -6.50
CA ALA A 51 -1.31 -2.57 -6.98
C ALA A 51 0.07 -2.10 -6.48
N ALA A 52 0.35 -0.79 -6.51
CA ALA A 52 1.62 -0.25 -6.03
C ALA A 52 1.81 -0.42 -4.52
N VAL A 53 0.76 -0.19 -3.71
CA VAL A 53 0.82 -0.39 -2.26
C VAL A 53 1.05 -1.85 -1.91
N ILE A 54 0.35 -2.78 -2.58
CA ILE A 54 0.57 -4.22 -2.40
C ILE A 54 2.02 -4.61 -2.76
N TYR A 55 2.56 -4.06 -3.85
CA TYR A 55 3.95 -4.29 -4.23
C TYR A 55 4.93 -3.79 -3.15
N MET A 56 4.67 -2.65 -2.51
CA MET A 56 5.47 -2.18 -1.36
C MET A 56 5.38 -3.15 -0.17
N VAL A 57 4.19 -3.66 0.15
CA VAL A 57 3.99 -4.64 1.23
C VAL A 57 4.75 -5.95 0.95
N VAL A 58 4.64 -6.49 -0.27
CA VAL A 58 5.34 -7.71 -0.69
C VAL A 58 6.86 -7.55 -0.56
N GLN A 59 7.42 -6.42 -1.00
CA GLN A 59 8.86 -6.15 -0.86
C GLN A 59 9.29 -6.09 0.61
N ARG A 60 8.47 -5.49 1.48
CA ARG A 60 8.77 -5.38 2.92
C ARG A 60 8.67 -6.71 3.66
N ALA A 61 7.79 -7.60 3.24
CA ALA A 61 7.66 -8.94 3.81
C ALA A 61 8.87 -9.84 3.51
N GLY A 62 9.77 -9.45 2.59
CA GLY A 62 11.02 -10.15 2.29
C GLY A 62 10.84 -11.56 1.69
N ALA A 63 9.61 -11.93 1.33
CA ALA A 63 9.25 -13.28 0.90
C ALA A 63 9.63 -13.61 -0.55
N THR A 64 10.01 -12.61 -1.37
CA THR A 64 10.29 -12.78 -2.80
C THR A 64 11.24 -11.67 -3.29
N ASN A 65 12.00 -11.91 -4.36
CA ASN A 65 12.85 -10.87 -4.94
C ASN A 65 12.01 -9.81 -5.69
N SER A 66 12.52 -8.59 -5.86
CA SER A 66 11.73 -7.47 -6.41
C SER A 66 11.19 -7.70 -7.83
N ASN A 67 11.92 -8.46 -8.67
CA ASN A 67 11.48 -8.76 -10.03
C ASN A 67 10.35 -9.80 -10.08
N SER A 68 10.36 -10.81 -9.20
CA SER A 68 9.22 -11.73 -9.07
C SER A 68 8.01 -11.03 -8.45
N ALA A 69 8.22 -10.19 -7.43
CA ALA A 69 7.14 -9.44 -6.78
C ALA A 69 6.30 -8.61 -7.76
N VAL A 70 6.92 -7.81 -8.63
CA VAL A 70 6.16 -6.93 -9.53
C VAL A 70 5.36 -7.72 -10.56
N LYS A 71 5.92 -8.84 -11.03
CA LYS A 71 5.24 -9.75 -11.96
C LYS A 71 4.05 -10.42 -11.29
N ASP A 72 4.22 -10.94 -10.08
CA ASP A 72 3.15 -11.60 -9.33
C ASP A 72 2.00 -10.62 -9.04
N VAL A 73 2.32 -9.39 -8.63
CA VAL A 73 1.33 -8.32 -8.44
C VAL A 73 0.63 -7.97 -9.75
N SER A 74 1.37 -7.88 -10.86
CA SER A 74 0.78 -7.64 -12.18
C SER A 74 -0.23 -8.72 -12.56
N VAL A 75 0.11 -9.99 -12.38
CA VAL A 75 -0.80 -11.12 -12.62
C VAL A 75 -2.02 -11.08 -11.70
N ALA A 76 -1.83 -10.77 -10.41
CA ALA A 76 -2.92 -10.75 -9.43
C ALA A 76 -3.89 -9.58 -9.63
N THR A 77 -3.40 -8.45 -10.12
CA THR A 77 -4.18 -7.21 -10.24
C THR A 77 -4.68 -6.96 -11.67
N GLY A 78 -3.99 -7.46 -12.68
CA GLY A 78 -4.22 -7.12 -14.09
C GLY A 78 -3.55 -5.80 -14.51
N VAL A 79 -2.88 -5.10 -13.60
CA VAL A 79 -2.18 -3.83 -13.88
C VAL A 79 -0.81 -4.13 -14.49
N ALA A 80 -0.45 -3.42 -15.56
CA ALA A 80 0.85 -3.60 -16.22
C ALA A 80 2.02 -3.31 -15.27
N GLU A 81 3.10 -4.10 -15.35
CA GLU A 81 4.29 -3.94 -14.49
C GLU A 81 4.87 -2.52 -14.54
N GLY A 82 4.91 -1.89 -15.73
CA GLY A 82 5.37 -0.51 -15.89
C GLY A 82 4.53 0.48 -15.09
N THR A 83 3.20 0.32 -15.11
CA THR A 83 2.27 1.16 -14.34
C THR A 83 2.46 0.97 -12.84
N ILE A 84 2.67 -0.27 -12.38
CA ILE A 84 2.96 -0.58 -10.97
C ILE A 84 4.26 0.11 -10.54
N LYS A 85 5.31 0.02 -11.37
CA LYS A 85 6.61 0.65 -11.07
C LYS A 85 6.52 2.18 -11.03
N GLU A 86 5.79 2.79 -11.96
CA GLU A 86 5.60 4.25 -11.97
C GLU A 86 4.80 4.73 -10.76
N ALA A 87 3.69 4.06 -10.42
CA ALA A 87 2.95 4.38 -9.20
C ALA A 87 3.80 4.16 -7.95
N HIS A 88 4.56 3.06 -7.88
CA HIS A 88 5.48 2.79 -6.78
C HIS A 88 6.54 3.89 -6.62
N LYS A 89 7.11 4.41 -7.71
CA LYS A 89 8.07 5.53 -7.67
C LYS A 89 7.46 6.76 -7.02
N ASP A 90 6.21 7.08 -7.33
CA ASP A 90 5.50 8.22 -6.72
C ASP A 90 5.24 8.01 -5.22
N LEU A 91 5.00 6.76 -4.80
CA LEU A 91 4.72 6.43 -3.40
C LEU A 91 5.98 6.27 -2.54
N THR A 92 7.11 5.96 -3.15
CA THR A 92 8.38 5.67 -2.45
C THR A 92 8.83 6.79 -1.51
N PRO A 93 8.81 8.09 -1.90
CA PRO A 93 9.14 9.19 -1.01
C PRO A 93 8.28 9.28 0.26
N HIS A 94 7.09 8.66 0.23
CA HIS A 94 6.11 8.70 1.31
C HIS A 94 6.06 7.40 2.12
N ALA A 95 6.92 6.42 1.83
CA ALA A 95 6.88 5.10 2.45
C ALA A 95 6.87 5.12 3.99
N HIS A 96 7.63 6.05 4.61
CA HIS A 96 7.62 6.22 6.07
C HIS A 96 6.24 6.63 6.60
N MET A 97 5.54 7.53 5.90
CA MET A 97 4.20 7.98 6.28
C MET A 97 3.16 6.86 6.08
N LEU A 98 3.28 6.09 5.00
CA LEU A 98 2.36 5.01 4.67
C LEU A 98 2.48 3.83 5.66
N PHE A 99 3.72 3.44 5.99
CA PHE A 99 4.04 2.26 6.79
C PHE A 99 4.59 2.59 8.18
N ALA A 100 4.30 3.78 8.70
CA ALA A 100 4.66 4.13 10.07
C ALA A 100 4.04 3.11 11.05
N PRO A 101 4.77 2.71 12.11
CA PRO A 101 4.17 1.92 13.18
C PRO A 101 2.98 2.68 13.77
N PRO A 102 1.97 1.98 14.31
CA PRO A 102 0.84 2.64 14.96
C PRO A 102 1.37 3.60 16.03
N VAL A 103 0.93 4.86 16.00
CA VAL A 103 1.22 5.81 17.08
C VAL A 103 0.65 5.19 18.35
N THR A 104 1.53 4.75 19.24
CA THR A 104 1.12 4.15 20.50
C THR A 104 0.79 5.26 21.49
N ALA A 105 -0.03 4.97 22.51
CA ALA A 105 -0.31 5.93 23.58
C ALA A 105 0.97 6.44 24.26
N HIS A 106 2.06 5.66 24.21
CA HIS A 106 3.37 6.06 24.72
C HIS A 106 3.99 7.22 23.92
N ASP A 107 3.78 7.26 22.60
CA ASP A 107 4.33 8.29 21.70
C ASP A 107 3.62 9.65 21.88
N ILE A 108 2.38 9.64 22.39
CA ILE A 108 1.58 10.85 22.63
C ILE A 108 1.99 11.53 23.96
N ILE A 109 2.47 10.75 24.94
CA ILE A 109 2.69 11.23 26.31
C ILE A 109 4.09 11.84 26.51
N ASN A 110 5.04 11.65 25.60
CA ASN A 110 6.42 12.11 25.85
C ASN A 110 7.10 12.85 24.68
N PRO A 111 6.78 14.14 24.45
CA PRO A 111 7.47 14.96 23.45
C PRO A 111 8.88 15.46 23.89
N LEU A 112 9.37 15.14 25.10
CA LEU A 112 10.58 15.75 25.68
C LEU A 112 11.83 14.85 25.74
N LEU A 113 11.82 13.66 25.13
CA LEU A 113 12.98 12.73 25.15
C LEU A 113 13.75 12.63 23.84
N GLN A 114 13.53 13.57 22.90
CA GLN A 114 14.21 13.64 21.61
C GLN A 114 15.01 14.96 21.43
N ALA A 115 15.38 15.64 22.53
CA ALA A 115 16.21 16.85 22.52
C ALA A 115 17.58 16.58 23.16
#